data_AF-A0A2W4KXU3-F1
#
_entry.id   AF-A0A2W4KXU3-F1
#
_cell.length_a   1.000
_cell.length_b   1.000
_cell.length_c   1.000
_cell.angle_alpha   90.00
_cell.angle_beta   90.00
_cell.angle_gamma   90.00
#
_symmetry.space_group_name_H-M   'P 1'
#
loop_
_entity.id
_entity.type
_entity.pdbx_description
1 polymer ?
#
loop_
_entity_poly.entity_id
_entity_poly.type
_entity_poly.pdbx_seq_one_letter_code
_entity_poly.pdbx_strand_id
1 'polypeptide(L)'
;MITANLVLVAVFLLLLIVGTPIGVALGLAGFAAIGVGLDVNALQSVAQITYNSISKYPLIAIPLFVLTGVVFERAGVAAKLVTFMQAIVGPRSGGLTLVAVLVCMILGGMSGSGPADAAAVATIMIPSMQKAGYPPAFSASVIAAGATTAILIPPSLALVIYGVLVPGADLRALFAAGLVPGILAGCAIMLPALWLSRKHGFEVYSTQTRPPFCRRPWGAWRGPFGQLYFFGGCGRGPSP
;
A
#
# COMPACT_ATOMS: atom_id res chain seq x y z
N MET A 1 21.36 27.82 25.91
CA MET A 1 21.26 26.58 25.09
C MET A 1 20.63 25.42 25.86
N ILE A 2 21.12 25.02 27.03
CA ILE A 2 20.53 23.91 27.84
C ILE A 2 19.07 24.15 28.21
N THR A 3 18.70 25.37 28.62
CA THR A 3 17.31 25.73 28.99
C THR A 3 16.34 25.58 27.82
N ALA A 4 16.74 25.99 26.61
CA ALA A 4 15.90 25.89 25.41
C ALA A 4 15.67 24.43 24.98
N ASN A 5 16.69 23.57 25.11
CA ASN A 5 16.55 22.13 24.83
C ASN A 5 15.61 21.44 25.85
N LEU A 6 15.68 21.82 27.13
CA LEU A 6 14.77 21.29 28.15
C LEU A 6 13.32 21.73 27.91
N VAL A 7 13.10 22.98 27.52
CA VAL A 7 11.77 23.49 27.15
C VAL A 7 11.22 22.75 25.93
N LEU A 8 12.06 22.53 24.90
CA LEU A 8 11.67 21.76 23.72
C LEU A 8 11.18 20.37 24.12
N VAL A 9 11.98 19.63 24.90
CA VAL A 9 11.64 18.26 25.32
C VAL A 9 10.38 18.24 26.20
N ALA A 10 10.26 19.18 27.14
CA ALA A 10 9.11 19.26 28.05
C ALA A 10 7.80 19.56 27.29
N VAL A 11 7.83 20.55 26.38
CA VAL A 11 6.66 20.93 25.57
C VAL A 11 6.28 19.80 24.60
N PHE A 12 7.27 19.18 23.96
CA PHE A 12 7.04 18.03 23.08
C PHE A 12 6.38 16.85 23.79
N LEU A 13 6.89 16.47 24.98
CA LEU A 13 6.32 15.38 25.76
C LEU A 13 4.90 15.69 26.24
N LEU A 14 4.63 16.92 26.68
CA LEU A 14 3.29 17.36 27.05
C LEU A 14 2.32 17.25 25.86
N LEU A 15 2.72 17.73 24.68
CA LEU A 15 1.91 17.68 23.46
C LEU A 15 1.62 16.23 23.01
N LEU A 16 2.56 15.29 23.21
CA LEU A 16 2.32 13.87 22.95
C LEU A 16 1.33 13.24 23.94
N ILE A 17 1.39 13.59 25.23
CA ILE A 17 0.43 13.11 26.24
C ILE A 17 -0.99 13.57 25.91
N VAL A 18 -1.13 14.79 25.39
CA VAL A 18 -2.41 15.34 24.91
C VAL A 18 -2.91 14.65 23.63
N GLY A 19 -2.08 13.81 22.99
CA GLY A 19 -2.44 13.08 21.78
C GLY A 19 -2.40 13.94 20.51
N THR A 20 -1.65 15.05 20.53
CA THR A 20 -1.50 15.89 19.34
C THR A 20 -0.67 15.18 18.26
N PRO A 21 -0.92 15.44 16.96
CA PRO A 21 -0.10 14.90 15.88
C PRO A 21 1.38 15.24 16.08
N ILE A 22 2.27 14.26 15.93
CA ILE A 22 3.71 14.39 16.22
C ILE A 22 4.35 15.59 15.51
N GLY A 23 3.95 15.88 14.26
CA GLY A 23 4.45 17.04 13.52
C GLY A 23 4.08 18.38 14.15
N VAL A 24 2.85 18.49 14.69
CA VAL A 24 2.39 19.68 15.42
C VAL A 24 3.14 19.81 16.75
N ALA A 25 3.33 18.68 17.44
CA ALA A 25 4.09 18.63 18.69
C ALA A 25 5.54 19.13 18.49
N LEU A 26 6.23 18.65 17.44
CA LEU A 26 7.59 19.07 17.10
C LEU A 26 7.66 20.55 16.69
N GLY A 27 6.69 21.02 15.90
CA GLY A 27 6.64 22.42 15.46
C GLY A 27 6.45 23.38 16.62
N LEU A 28 5.44 23.15 17.47
CA LEU A 28 5.14 24.01 18.62
C LEU A 28 6.24 23.95 19.68
N ALA A 29 6.82 22.78 19.94
CA ALA A 29 7.97 22.65 20.84
C ALA A 29 9.20 23.41 20.30
N GLY A 30 9.43 23.38 18.98
CA GLY A 30 10.48 24.16 18.33
C GLY A 30 10.25 25.67 18.46
N PHE A 31 9.03 26.16 18.21
CA PHE A 31 8.68 27.57 18.40
C PHE A 31 8.84 28.03 19.86
N ALA A 32 8.41 27.21 20.82
CA ALA A 32 8.57 27.50 22.24
C ALA A 32 10.05 27.58 22.65
N ALA A 33 10.91 26.71 22.09
CA ALA A 33 12.35 26.74 22.34
C ALA A 33 13.03 27.99 21.75
N ILE A 34 12.58 28.46 20.57
CA ILE A 34 13.02 29.73 19.97
C ILE A 34 12.66 30.92 20.86
N GLY A 35 11.45 30.94 21.42
CA GLY A 35 11.01 32.00 22.34
C GLY A 35 11.81 32.12 23.64
N VAL A 36 12.54 31.07 24.06
CA VAL A 36 13.28 31.04 25.34
C VAL A 36 14.80 31.28 25.16
N GLY A 37 15.30 31.42 23.93
CA GLY A 37 16.69 31.84 23.69
C GLY A 37 17.49 30.99 22.70
N LEU A 38 16.82 30.39 21.71
CA LEU A 38 17.49 29.99 20.46
C LEU A 38 17.63 31.25 19.57
N ASP A 39 18.74 31.34 18.82
CA ASP A 39 19.00 32.50 17.95
C ASP A 39 17.79 32.82 17.05
N VAL A 40 17.41 34.09 16.96
CA VAL A 40 16.33 34.57 16.08
C VAL A 40 16.60 34.27 14.61
N ASN A 41 17.87 34.06 14.25
CA ASN A 41 18.29 33.59 12.93
C ASN A 41 17.77 32.16 12.62
N ALA A 42 17.49 31.35 13.65
CA ALA A 42 16.84 30.05 13.48
C ALA A 42 15.42 30.20 12.89
N LEU A 43 14.74 31.32 13.14
CA LEU A 43 13.43 31.61 12.56
C LEU A 43 13.53 31.81 11.03
N GLN A 44 14.63 32.37 10.54
CA GLN A 44 14.91 32.48 9.10
C GLN A 44 15.22 31.11 8.49
N SER A 45 15.96 30.26 9.22
CA SER A 45 16.20 28.88 8.82
C SER A 45 14.91 28.07 8.72
N VAL A 46 13.89 28.32 9.56
CA VAL A 46 12.58 27.66 9.45
C VAL A 46 11.95 27.92 8.08
N ALA A 47 11.96 29.16 7.59
CA ALA A 47 11.40 29.49 6.28
C ALA A 47 12.14 28.79 5.14
N GLN A 48 13.49 28.79 5.17
CA GLN A 48 14.30 28.08 4.17
C GLN A 48 14.14 26.56 4.24
N ILE A 49 14.15 25.96 5.44
CA ILE A 49 13.97 24.51 5.63
C ILE A 49 12.58 24.09 5.17
N THR A 50 11.54 24.88 5.47
CA THR A 50 10.17 24.63 5.01
C THR A 50 10.08 24.69 3.49
N TYR A 51 10.65 25.74 2.88
CA TYR A 51 10.68 25.87 1.42
C TYR A 51 11.42 24.69 0.76
N ASN A 52 12.63 24.37 1.23
CA ASN A 52 13.44 23.27 0.72
C ASN A 52 12.80 21.90 0.94
N SER A 53 11.95 21.76 1.96
CA SER A 53 11.21 20.52 2.22
C SER A 53 10.05 20.35 1.26
N ILE A 54 9.30 21.43 0.96
CA ILE A 54 8.15 21.39 0.04
C ILE A 54 8.58 21.33 -1.42
N SER A 55 9.71 21.96 -1.77
CA SER A 55 10.22 22.01 -3.15
C SER A 55 10.83 20.69 -3.64
N LYS A 56 10.72 19.60 -2.89
CA LYS A 56 11.23 18.30 -3.30
C LYS A 56 10.32 17.71 -4.38
N TYR A 57 10.84 17.62 -5.60
CA TYR A 57 10.15 17.07 -6.78
C TYR A 57 9.35 15.76 -6.52
N PRO A 58 9.84 14.79 -5.74
CA PRO A 58 9.08 13.56 -5.52
C PRO A 58 7.85 13.73 -4.61
N LEU A 59 7.68 14.86 -3.93
CA LEU A 59 6.43 15.14 -3.19
C LEU A 59 5.24 15.33 -4.13
N ILE A 60 5.46 15.73 -5.39
CA ILE A 60 4.41 15.78 -6.42
C ILE A 60 3.92 14.37 -6.76
N ALA A 61 4.77 13.35 -6.59
CA ALA A 61 4.37 11.97 -6.81
C ALA A 61 3.30 11.53 -5.80
N ILE A 62 3.31 12.05 -4.57
CA ILE A 62 2.37 11.62 -3.51
C ILE A 62 0.89 11.84 -3.93
N PRO A 63 0.44 13.06 -4.31
CA PRO A 63 -0.92 13.25 -4.82
C PRO A 63 -1.23 12.42 -6.06
N LEU A 64 -0.27 12.25 -6.98
CA LEU A 64 -0.47 11.48 -8.21
C LEU A 64 -0.64 9.97 -7.93
N PHE A 65 0.11 9.41 -6.97
CA PHE A 65 -0.06 8.03 -6.52
C PHE A 65 -1.42 7.82 -5.86
N VAL A 66 -1.84 8.75 -5.00
CA VAL A 66 -3.17 8.70 -4.38
C VAL A 66 -4.29 8.81 -5.42
N LEU A 67 -4.19 9.77 -6.36
CA LEU A 67 -5.13 9.91 -7.47
C LEU A 67 -5.21 8.62 -8.31
N THR A 68 -4.05 8.05 -8.63
CA THR A 68 -3.97 6.80 -9.39
C THR A 68 -4.63 5.63 -8.64
N GLY A 69 -4.42 5.53 -7.33
CA GLY A 69 -5.09 4.54 -6.47
C GLY A 69 -6.62 4.67 -6.54
N VAL A 70 -7.15 5.89 -6.39
CA VAL A 70 -8.59 6.17 -6.50
C VAL A 70 -9.13 5.84 -7.90
N VAL A 71 -8.37 6.13 -8.95
CA VAL A 71 -8.74 5.77 -10.33
C VAL A 71 -8.78 4.25 -10.50
N PHE A 72 -7.83 3.50 -9.95
CA PHE A 72 -7.82 2.04 -10.04
C PHE A 72 -8.96 1.39 -9.26
N GLU A 73 -9.30 1.94 -8.10
CA GLU A 73 -10.48 1.55 -7.34
C GLU A 73 -11.76 1.77 -8.17
N ARG A 74 -11.95 2.97 -8.72
CA ARG A 74 -13.13 3.29 -9.56
C ARG A 74 -13.19 2.53 -10.88
N ALA A 75 -12.04 2.19 -11.45
CA ALA A 75 -11.94 1.40 -12.70
C ALA A 75 -12.19 -0.10 -12.48
N GLY A 76 -12.42 -0.55 -11.23
CA GLY A 76 -12.67 -1.95 -10.90
C GLY A 76 -11.46 -2.86 -11.13
N VAL A 77 -10.24 -2.33 -10.98
CA VAL A 77 -9.00 -3.08 -11.21
C VAL A 77 -8.89 -4.26 -10.24
N ALA A 78 -9.29 -4.08 -8.98
CA ALA A 78 -9.28 -5.15 -7.97
C ALA A 78 -10.09 -6.38 -8.41
N ALA A 79 -11.29 -6.20 -8.96
CA ALA A 79 -12.13 -7.32 -9.42
C ALA A 79 -11.52 -8.06 -10.62
N LYS A 80 -10.89 -7.32 -11.54
CA LYS A 80 -10.16 -7.90 -12.68
C LYS A 80 -8.93 -8.69 -12.22
N LEU A 81 -8.17 -8.15 -11.26
CA LEU A 81 -7.01 -8.83 -10.67
C LEU A 81 -7.40 -10.10 -9.93
N VAL A 82 -8.48 -10.07 -9.13
CA VAL A 82 -9.02 -11.27 -8.47
C VAL A 82 -9.34 -12.34 -9.50
N THR A 83 -10.07 -11.99 -10.57
CA THR A 83 -10.43 -12.94 -11.64
C THR A 83 -9.19 -13.51 -12.34
N PHE A 84 -8.20 -12.67 -12.59
CA PHE A 84 -6.93 -13.07 -13.21
C PHE A 84 -6.12 -14.00 -12.30
N MET A 85 -5.99 -13.67 -11.02
CA MET A 85 -5.26 -14.48 -10.04
C MET A 85 -5.97 -15.81 -9.79
N GLN A 86 -7.30 -15.83 -9.73
CA GLN A 86 -8.07 -17.07 -9.66
C GLN A 86 -7.80 -17.97 -10.88
N ALA A 87 -7.67 -17.40 -12.07
CA ALA A 87 -7.33 -18.16 -13.28
C ALA A 87 -5.90 -18.74 -13.25
N ILE A 88 -4.93 -18.03 -12.66
CA ILE A 88 -3.55 -18.50 -12.51
C ILE A 88 -3.44 -19.60 -11.45
N VAL A 89 -4.00 -19.36 -10.26
CA VAL A 89 -3.91 -20.29 -9.12
C VAL A 89 -4.71 -21.56 -9.39
N GLY A 90 -5.84 -21.43 -10.09
CA GLY A 90 -6.75 -22.52 -10.40
C GLY A 90 -7.49 -23.06 -9.18
N PRO A 91 -8.37 -24.05 -9.38
CA PRO A 91 -9.17 -24.64 -8.30
C PRO A 91 -8.31 -25.58 -7.45
N ARG A 92 -7.85 -25.10 -6.29
CA ARG A 92 -7.08 -25.87 -5.30
C ARG A 92 -7.59 -25.54 -3.90
N SER A 93 -7.54 -26.49 -2.97
CA SER A 93 -7.88 -26.25 -1.56
C SER A 93 -6.91 -25.24 -0.92
N GLY A 94 -7.46 -24.15 -0.39
CA GLY A 94 -6.73 -22.96 0.05
C GLY A 94 -6.52 -21.91 -1.06
N GLY A 95 -7.03 -22.13 -2.26
CA GLY A 95 -6.72 -21.33 -3.46
C GLY A 95 -7.17 -19.87 -3.33
N LEU A 96 -8.32 -19.61 -2.70
CA LEU A 96 -8.78 -18.24 -2.50
C LEU A 96 -7.90 -17.44 -1.52
N THR A 97 -7.24 -18.08 -0.56
CA THR A 97 -6.28 -17.37 0.31
C THR A 97 -5.03 -16.94 -0.45
N LEU A 98 -4.51 -17.81 -1.32
CA LEU A 98 -3.45 -17.49 -2.27
C LEU A 98 -3.80 -16.29 -3.13
N VAL A 99 -4.99 -16.33 -3.74
CA VAL A 99 -5.51 -15.23 -4.57
C VAL A 99 -5.61 -13.95 -3.76
N ALA A 100 -6.15 -13.99 -2.54
CA ALA A 100 -6.31 -12.81 -1.70
C ALA A 100 -4.96 -12.12 -1.43
N VAL A 101 -3.95 -12.89 -1.01
CA VAL A 101 -2.61 -12.36 -0.72
C VAL A 101 -1.94 -11.85 -1.99
N LEU A 102 -2.00 -12.59 -3.10
CA LEU A 102 -1.40 -12.17 -4.38
C LEU A 102 -2.03 -10.87 -4.92
N VAL A 103 -3.36 -10.76 -4.83
CA VAL A 103 -4.05 -9.53 -5.23
C VAL A 103 -3.65 -8.37 -4.32
N CYS A 104 -3.56 -8.57 -2.99
CA CYS A 104 -3.09 -7.52 -2.08
C CYS A 104 -1.64 -7.10 -2.39
N MET A 105 -0.77 -8.04 -2.73
CA MET A 105 0.62 -7.76 -3.08
C MET A 105 0.73 -6.91 -4.36
N ILE A 106 -0.03 -7.26 -5.39
CA ILE A 106 -0.01 -6.55 -6.69
C ILE A 106 -0.71 -5.20 -6.58
N LEU A 107 -1.90 -5.18 -6.01
CA LEU A 107 -2.69 -3.96 -5.83
C LEU A 107 -1.97 -3.00 -4.89
N GLY A 108 -1.34 -3.51 -3.82
CA GLY A 108 -0.58 -2.72 -2.87
C GLY A 108 0.68 -2.09 -3.43
N GLY A 109 1.37 -2.78 -4.35
CA GLY A 109 2.44 -2.16 -5.12
C GLY A 109 1.93 -1.04 -6.04
N MET A 110 0.68 -1.05 -6.47
CA MET A 110 0.12 -0.01 -7.35
C MET A 110 -0.47 1.17 -6.57
N SER A 111 -1.18 0.89 -5.47
CA SER A 111 -1.89 1.86 -4.65
C SER A 111 -1.00 2.53 -3.62
N GLY A 112 0.02 1.83 -3.10
CA GLY A 112 0.85 2.29 -1.98
C GLY A 112 0.09 2.54 -0.67
N SER A 113 -1.13 2.00 -0.50
CA SER A 113 -2.00 2.27 0.67
C SER A 113 -2.70 1.01 1.17
N GLY A 114 -2.12 0.38 2.19
CA GLY A 114 -2.65 -0.84 2.80
C GLY A 114 -4.14 -0.77 3.21
N PRO A 115 -4.63 0.29 3.88
CA PRO A 115 -6.05 0.38 4.22
C PRO A 115 -6.98 0.47 3.01
N ALA A 116 -6.58 1.18 1.96
CA ALA A 116 -7.37 1.28 0.73
C ALA A 116 -7.41 -0.06 -0.01
N ASP A 117 -6.26 -0.74 -0.11
CA ASP A 117 -6.16 -2.07 -0.71
C ASP A 117 -7.00 -3.10 0.06
N ALA A 118 -6.95 -3.06 1.40
CA ALA A 118 -7.76 -3.93 2.24
C ALA A 118 -9.24 -3.72 1.98
N ALA A 119 -9.71 -2.47 1.91
CA ALA A 119 -11.11 -2.15 1.63
C ALA A 119 -11.52 -2.64 0.24
N ALA A 120 -10.72 -2.35 -0.79
CA ALA A 120 -11.01 -2.76 -2.17
C ALA A 120 -11.04 -4.28 -2.32
N VAL A 121 -10.05 -5.00 -1.77
CA VAL A 121 -9.98 -6.47 -1.88
C VAL A 121 -11.04 -7.14 -1.01
N ALA A 122 -11.33 -6.63 0.19
CA ALA A 122 -12.33 -7.19 1.09
C ALA A 122 -13.74 -7.22 0.48
N THR A 123 -14.14 -6.15 -0.22
CA THR A 123 -15.47 -6.07 -0.86
C THR A 123 -15.71 -7.17 -1.88
N ILE A 124 -14.65 -7.69 -2.51
CA ILE A 124 -14.73 -8.72 -3.55
C ILE A 124 -14.44 -10.11 -2.96
N MET A 125 -13.39 -10.23 -2.14
CA MET A 125 -12.89 -11.52 -1.67
C MET A 125 -13.68 -12.08 -0.50
N ILE A 126 -14.15 -11.27 0.45
CA ILE A 126 -14.89 -11.78 1.62
C ILE A 126 -16.17 -12.52 1.19
N PRO A 127 -17.03 -11.96 0.31
CA PRO A 127 -18.22 -12.68 -0.16
C PRO A 127 -17.87 -13.97 -0.93
N SER A 128 -16.79 -13.95 -1.73
CA SER A 128 -16.32 -15.12 -2.47
C SER A 128 -15.80 -16.23 -1.54
N MET A 129 -15.04 -15.86 -0.50
CA MET A 129 -14.51 -16.80 0.48
C MET A 129 -15.62 -17.38 1.37
N GLN A 130 -16.59 -16.57 1.79
CA GLN A 130 -17.76 -17.07 2.52
C GLN A 130 -18.55 -18.11 1.72
N LYS A 131 -18.79 -17.86 0.43
CA LYS A 131 -19.45 -18.83 -0.47
C LYS A 131 -18.66 -20.14 -0.63
N ALA A 132 -17.34 -20.08 -0.50
CA ALA A 132 -16.45 -21.23 -0.54
C ALA A 132 -16.27 -21.93 0.83
N GLY A 133 -16.97 -21.46 1.88
CA GLY A 133 -16.96 -22.06 3.21
C GLY A 133 -15.86 -21.54 4.15
N TYR A 134 -15.23 -20.41 3.86
CA TYR A 134 -14.31 -19.77 4.81
C TYR A 134 -15.06 -18.94 5.86
N PRO A 135 -14.63 -18.98 7.13
CA PRO A 135 -15.22 -18.13 8.16
C PRO A 135 -14.84 -16.65 7.95
N PRO A 136 -15.76 -15.70 8.20
CA PRO A 136 -15.55 -14.27 7.94
C PRO A 136 -14.32 -13.71 8.66
N ALA A 137 -14.09 -14.14 9.90
CA ALA A 137 -12.94 -13.69 10.70
C ALA A 137 -11.59 -14.11 10.06
N PHE A 138 -11.54 -15.30 9.45
CA PHE A 138 -10.35 -15.77 8.76
C PHE A 138 -10.13 -15.03 7.43
N SER A 139 -11.19 -14.83 6.66
CA SER A 139 -11.10 -14.04 5.42
C SER A 139 -10.63 -12.61 5.69
N ALA A 140 -11.19 -11.96 6.71
CA ALA A 140 -10.81 -10.61 7.09
C ALA A 140 -9.35 -10.54 7.57
N SER A 141 -8.88 -11.51 8.38
CA SER A 141 -7.51 -11.51 8.89
C SER A 141 -6.48 -11.76 7.78
N VAL A 142 -6.75 -12.66 6.84
CA VAL A 142 -5.85 -12.92 5.70
C VAL A 142 -5.74 -11.70 4.79
N ILE A 143 -6.86 -11.02 4.51
CA ILE A 143 -6.87 -9.81 3.68
C ILE A 143 -6.17 -8.66 4.41
N ALA A 144 -6.46 -8.45 5.70
CA ALA A 144 -5.81 -7.43 6.51
C ALA A 144 -4.29 -7.66 6.57
N ALA A 145 -3.85 -8.89 6.80
CA ALA A 145 -2.44 -9.26 6.80
C ALA A 145 -1.81 -9.03 5.41
N GLY A 146 -2.45 -9.53 4.34
CA GLY A 146 -1.98 -9.38 2.97
C GLY A 146 -1.83 -7.91 2.55
N ALA A 147 -2.76 -7.05 2.94
CA ALA A 147 -2.72 -5.62 2.63
C ALA A 147 -1.55 -4.88 3.29
N THR A 148 -0.98 -5.39 4.39
CA THR A 148 0.21 -4.77 4.99
C THR A 148 1.45 -4.87 4.09
N THR A 149 1.48 -5.83 3.15
CA THR A 149 2.58 -5.99 2.19
C THR A 149 2.70 -4.83 1.19
N ALA A 150 1.67 -3.98 1.07
CA ALA A 150 1.65 -2.78 0.24
C ALA A 150 2.79 -1.79 0.57
N ILE A 151 3.32 -1.83 1.80
CA ILE A 151 4.40 -0.94 2.22
C ILE A 151 5.77 -1.39 1.67
N LEU A 152 5.93 -2.67 1.35
CA LEU A 152 7.22 -3.27 0.95
C LEU A 152 7.34 -3.44 -0.56
N ILE A 153 6.25 -3.79 -1.23
CA ILE A 153 6.28 -4.18 -2.64
C ILE A 153 6.31 -2.93 -3.54
N PRO A 154 7.34 -2.74 -4.39
CA PRO A 154 7.41 -1.60 -5.29
C PRO A 154 6.35 -1.64 -6.40
N PRO A 155 5.85 -0.48 -6.88
CA PRO A 155 6.16 0.89 -6.45
C PRO A 155 5.38 1.36 -5.19
N SER A 156 6.02 1.32 -4.01
CA SER A 156 5.37 1.71 -2.75
C SER A 156 5.59 3.17 -2.38
N LEU A 157 4.51 3.88 -2.02
CA LEU A 157 4.53 5.26 -1.55
C LEU A 157 5.47 5.47 -0.34
N ALA A 158 5.53 4.49 0.57
CA ALA A 158 6.37 4.57 1.76
C ALA A 158 7.87 4.62 1.42
N LEU A 159 8.31 3.83 0.43
CA LEU A 159 9.69 3.85 -0.05
C LEU A 159 10.05 5.17 -0.75
N VAL A 160 9.08 5.77 -1.47
CA VAL A 160 9.27 7.10 -2.08
C VAL A 160 9.46 8.15 -0.99
N ILE A 161 8.60 8.17 0.03
CA ILE A 161 8.70 9.11 1.15
C ILE A 161 10.04 8.95 1.87
N TYR A 162 10.46 7.70 2.11
CA TYR A 162 11.75 7.42 2.72
C TYR A 162 12.92 7.99 1.91
N GLY A 163 12.95 7.75 0.59
CA GLY A 163 13.99 8.27 -0.30
C GLY A 163 14.04 9.81 -0.36
N VAL A 164 12.90 10.49 -0.13
CA VAL A 164 12.83 11.96 -0.05
C VAL A 164 13.36 12.49 1.27
N LEU A 165 13.12 11.75 2.36
CA LEU A 165 13.51 12.14 3.71
C LEU A 165 14.99 11.91 3.98
N VAL A 166 15.57 10.83 3.44
CA VAL A 166 16.97 10.45 3.66
C VAL A 166 17.85 10.99 2.52
N PRO A 167 18.73 11.98 2.79
CA PRO A 167 19.62 12.52 1.76
C PRO A 167 20.57 11.43 1.23
N GLY A 168 20.68 11.31 -0.10
CA GLY A 168 21.57 10.35 -0.76
C GLY A 168 20.99 8.94 -0.91
N ALA A 169 19.76 8.68 -0.47
CA ALA A 169 19.09 7.41 -0.72
C ALA A 169 18.65 7.31 -2.19
N ASP A 170 19.20 6.33 -2.91
CA ASP A 170 18.79 6.07 -4.29
C ASP A 170 17.44 5.33 -4.33
N LEU A 171 16.44 5.95 -4.95
CA LEU A 171 15.09 5.40 -5.07
C LEU A 171 15.08 4.05 -5.81
N ARG A 172 15.97 3.89 -6.81
CA ARG A 172 16.05 2.64 -7.59
C ARG A 172 16.60 1.51 -6.72
N ALA A 173 17.64 1.78 -5.94
CA ALA A 173 18.17 0.84 -4.96
C ALA A 173 17.12 0.47 -3.89
N LEU A 174 16.33 1.44 -3.40
CA LEU A 174 15.24 1.18 -2.46
C LEU A 174 14.17 0.26 -3.03
N PHE A 175 13.76 0.45 -4.29
CA PHE A 175 12.80 -0.44 -4.93
C PHE A 175 13.38 -1.83 -5.16
N ALA A 176 14.62 -1.93 -5.62
CA ALA A 176 15.29 -3.23 -5.78
C ALA A 176 15.42 -3.96 -4.42
N ALA A 177 15.79 -3.23 -3.37
CA ALA A 177 15.93 -3.76 -2.02
C ALA A 177 14.58 -4.14 -1.39
N GLY A 178 13.48 -3.45 -1.73
CA GLY A 178 12.13 -3.71 -1.21
C GLY A 178 11.45 -4.94 -1.81
N LEU A 179 11.84 -5.36 -3.02
CA LEU A 179 11.25 -6.50 -3.70
C LEU A 179 11.41 -7.81 -2.90
N VAL A 180 12.63 -8.09 -2.45
CA VAL A 180 12.97 -9.31 -1.69
C VAL A 180 12.17 -9.41 -0.37
N PRO A 181 12.20 -8.42 0.55
CA PRO A 181 11.41 -8.47 1.78
C PRO A 181 9.91 -8.43 1.50
N GLY A 182 9.45 -7.76 0.45
CA GLY A 182 8.04 -7.77 0.05
C GLY A 182 7.53 -9.15 -0.34
N ILE A 183 8.29 -9.87 -1.17
CA ILE A 183 7.98 -11.26 -1.53
C ILE A 183 8.05 -12.17 -0.30
N LEU A 184 9.10 -12.02 0.52
CA LEU A 184 9.24 -12.82 1.76
C LEU A 184 8.06 -12.60 2.71
N ALA A 185 7.63 -11.35 2.93
CA ALA A 185 6.46 -11.04 3.75
C ALA A 185 5.18 -11.63 3.15
N GLY A 186 4.99 -11.50 1.84
CA GLY A 186 3.88 -12.14 1.14
C GLY A 186 3.85 -13.65 1.33
N CYS A 187 4.99 -14.33 1.17
CA CYS A 187 5.13 -15.75 1.43
C CYS A 187 4.89 -16.10 2.91
N ALA A 188 5.37 -15.29 3.84
CA ALA A 188 5.19 -15.48 5.28
C ALA A 188 3.71 -15.39 5.71
N ILE A 189 2.87 -14.68 4.95
CA ILE A 189 1.41 -14.65 5.16
C ILE A 189 0.72 -15.80 4.42
N MET A 190 1.13 -16.03 3.18
CA MET A 190 0.53 -17.01 2.27
C MET A 190 0.70 -18.45 2.75
N LEU A 191 1.88 -18.82 3.24
CA LEU A 191 2.18 -20.17 3.72
C LEU A 191 1.30 -20.60 4.91
N PRO A 192 1.22 -19.85 6.03
CA PRO A 192 0.35 -20.21 7.13
C PRO A 192 -1.14 -20.12 6.76
N ALA A 193 -1.55 -19.15 5.92
CA ALA A 193 -2.93 -19.06 5.45
C ALA A 193 -3.33 -20.32 4.66
N LEU A 194 -2.46 -20.80 3.77
CA LEU A 194 -2.67 -22.04 3.02
C LEU A 194 -2.69 -23.27 3.91
N TRP A 195 -1.73 -23.36 4.83
CA TRP A 195 -1.65 -24.48 5.75
C TRP A 195 -2.89 -24.57 6.63
N LEU A 196 -3.34 -23.45 7.18
CA LEU A 196 -4.54 -23.40 8.02
C LEU A 196 -5.80 -23.74 7.22
N SER A 197 -5.88 -23.25 5.98
CA SER A 197 -7.01 -23.54 5.08
C SER A 197 -7.12 -25.02 4.74
N ARG A 198 -5.98 -25.67 4.47
CA ARG A 198 -5.93 -27.12 4.21
C ARG A 198 -6.24 -27.93 5.46
N LYS A 199 -5.70 -27.52 6.61
CA LYS A 199 -5.92 -28.20 7.89
C LYS A 199 -7.41 -28.20 8.30
N HIS A 200 -8.11 -27.09 8.05
CA HIS A 200 -9.53 -26.95 8.39
C HIS A 200 -10.47 -27.40 7.27
N GLY A 201 -9.94 -27.84 6.11
CA GLY A 201 -10.76 -28.28 4.99
C GLY A 201 -11.65 -27.18 4.40
N PHE A 202 -11.22 -25.92 4.46
CA PHE A 202 -11.92 -24.84 3.74
C PHE A 202 -11.88 -25.13 2.22
N GLU A 203 -12.90 -24.70 1.46
CA GLU A 203 -13.12 -25.01 0.03
C GLU A 203 -13.51 -26.46 -0.35
N VAL A 204 -13.68 -27.39 0.58
CA VAL A 204 -14.04 -28.79 0.24
C VAL A 204 -15.47 -28.93 -0.34
N TYR A 205 -16.35 -27.94 -0.12
CA TYR A 205 -17.76 -27.98 -0.52
C TYR A 205 -18.17 -27.08 -1.70
N SER A 206 -17.25 -26.28 -2.28
CA SER A 206 -17.62 -25.47 -3.44
C SER A 206 -17.63 -26.30 -4.72
N THR A 207 -18.82 -26.63 -5.19
CA THR A 207 -19.17 -27.19 -6.50
C THR A 207 -18.82 -26.26 -7.68
N GLN A 208 -17.65 -25.60 -7.67
CA GLN A 208 -17.13 -24.98 -8.89
C GLN A 208 -16.45 -26.05 -9.74
N THR A 209 -17.17 -26.50 -10.76
CA THR A 209 -16.69 -27.34 -11.85
C THR A 209 -15.36 -26.83 -12.38
N ARG A 210 -14.34 -27.70 -12.36
CA ARG A 210 -12.99 -27.49 -12.90
C ARG A 210 -13.06 -27.01 -14.35
N PRO A 211 -12.80 -25.72 -14.68
CA PRO A 211 -12.70 -25.30 -16.07
C PRO A 211 -11.26 -25.56 -16.56
N PRO A 212 -11.07 -26.02 -17.81
CA PRO A 212 -9.76 -26.39 -18.33
C PRO A 212 -8.79 -25.20 -18.45
N PHE A 213 -7.54 -25.44 -18.02
CA PHE A 213 -6.39 -24.53 -17.92
C PHE A 213 -5.95 -23.90 -19.26
N CYS A 214 -6.16 -24.57 -20.40
CA CYS A 214 -5.47 -24.23 -21.65
C CYS A 214 -6.04 -23.06 -22.48
N ARG A 215 -7.15 -22.41 -22.12
CA ARG A 215 -7.75 -21.36 -22.99
C ARG A 215 -7.73 -19.93 -22.46
N ARG A 216 -7.17 -19.66 -21.28
CA ARG A 216 -7.41 -18.38 -20.58
C ARG A 216 -6.27 -17.36 -20.38
N PRO A 217 -4.96 -17.62 -20.61
CA PRO A 217 -3.98 -16.57 -20.32
C PRO A 217 -4.13 -15.36 -21.27
N TRP A 218 -4.58 -15.54 -22.51
CA TRP A 218 -4.61 -14.45 -23.50
C TRP A 218 -5.71 -13.40 -23.28
N GLY A 219 -6.88 -13.80 -22.77
CA GLY A 219 -8.00 -12.87 -22.53
C GLY A 219 -7.80 -11.98 -21.30
N ALA A 220 -7.13 -12.50 -20.26
CA ALA A 220 -6.88 -11.76 -19.03
C ALA A 220 -5.62 -10.88 -19.10
N TRP A 221 -4.66 -11.21 -19.98
CA TRP A 221 -3.43 -10.43 -20.19
C TRP A 221 -3.69 -9.03 -20.77
N ARG A 222 -4.78 -8.86 -21.52
CA ARG A 222 -5.20 -7.55 -22.08
C ARG A 222 -5.73 -6.56 -21.04
N GLY A 223 -6.12 -7.03 -19.85
CA GLY A 223 -6.64 -6.19 -18.77
C GLY A 223 -5.58 -5.27 -18.15
N PRO A 224 -4.51 -5.84 -17.54
CA PRO A 224 -3.47 -5.04 -16.88
C PRO A 224 -2.53 -4.33 -17.88
N PHE A 225 -2.26 -4.89 -19.07
CA PHE A 225 -1.45 -4.22 -20.10
C PHE A 225 -2.20 -3.11 -20.86
N GLY A 226 -3.55 -3.09 -20.82
CA GLY A 226 -4.34 -2.02 -21.43
C GLY A 226 -4.05 -0.63 -20.83
N GLN A 227 -3.67 -0.58 -19.54
CA GLN A 227 -3.25 0.67 -18.88
C GLN A 227 -1.84 1.11 -19.26
N LEU A 228 -0.95 0.20 -19.65
CA LEU A 228 0.35 0.56 -20.25
C LEU A 228 0.16 1.19 -21.64
N TYR A 229 -0.86 0.77 -22.39
CA TYR A 229 -1.22 1.35 -23.69
C TYR A 229 -1.93 2.71 -23.58
N PHE A 230 -2.60 3.00 -22.45
CA PHE A 230 -3.35 4.25 -22.27
C PHE A 230 -2.44 5.48 -22.09
N PHE A 231 -1.19 5.29 -21.65
CA PHE A 231 -0.19 6.37 -21.60
C PHE A 231 0.50 6.66 -22.95
N GLY A 232 0.29 5.82 -23.97
CA GLY A 232 0.88 5.98 -25.31
C GLY A 232 -0.08 6.49 -26.40
N GLY A 233 -1.36 6.72 -26.08
CA GLY A 233 -2.42 6.91 -27.07
C GLY A 233 -3.37 8.07 -26.78
N CYS A 234 -2.85 9.23 -26.40
CA CYS A 234 -3.67 10.44 -26.38
C CYS A 234 -3.83 10.96 -27.82
N GLY A 235 -4.84 10.44 -28.54
CA GLY A 235 -5.06 10.85 -29.93
C GLY A 235 -6.21 10.12 -30.60
N ARG A 236 -7.44 10.35 -30.12
CA ARG A 236 -8.71 10.46 -30.89
C ARG A 236 -9.88 10.10 -29.99
N GLY A 237 -10.60 11.14 -29.55
CA GLY A 237 -11.96 10.97 -29.05
C GLY A 237 -12.91 10.64 -30.21
N PRO A 238 -13.99 9.89 -29.99
CA PRO A 238 -15.07 9.80 -30.94
C PRO A 238 -16.08 10.92 -30.65
N SER A 239 -16.12 11.90 -31.58
CA SER A 239 -17.30 12.72 -31.87
C SER A 239 -18.37 11.84 -32.57
N PRO A 240 -19.66 12.22 -32.49
CA PRO A 240 -20.82 11.31 -32.50
C PRO A 240 -21.05 10.52 -33.80
#